data_AF-A0A9P0DTM1-F1
#
_entry.id   AF-A0A9P0DTM1-F1
#
_cell.length_a   1.000
_cell.length_b   1.000
_cell.length_c   1.000
_cell.angle_alpha   90.00
_cell.angle_beta   90.00
_cell.angle_gamma   90.00
#
_symmetry.space_group_name_H-M   'P 1'
#
loop_
_entity.id
_entity.type
_entity.pdbx_description
1 polymer ?
#
loop_
_entity_poly.entity_id
_entity_poly.type
_entity_poly.pdbx_seq_one_letter_code
_entity_poly.pdbx_strand_id
1 'polypeptide(L)'
;MHTDFWMGNDFLHMFSDDNNLVLKIELEDFEKNFAMAEYSNFVVGSESENYKLSIGKYRGNATDSFSGHNGSYFSTYDRKNDRAPECCPCAVTYGGGWWFHRCFESNLNGQYFRDPDESSYFRGIIWEQWLGNYSLKKSVMMVRSRGRVYSPTRNVQDGDLTRITYEDP
;
A
#
# COMPACT_ATOMS: atom_id res chain seq x y z
N MET A 1 14.01 -6.27 -11.31
CA MET A 1 14.16 -4.81 -11.15
C MET A 1 15.11 -4.56 -10.00
N HIS A 2 16.16 -3.74 -10.17
CA HIS A 2 17.24 -3.54 -9.20
C HIS A 2 17.44 -2.06 -8.83
N THR A 3 16.40 -1.23 -8.95
CA THR A 3 16.46 0.21 -8.65
C THR A 3 15.18 0.63 -7.93
N ASP A 4 15.28 1.69 -7.13
CA ASP A 4 14.12 2.29 -6.45
C ASP A 4 13.24 2.99 -7.49
N PHE A 5 11.94 2.76 -7.42
CA PHE A 5 10.98 3.41 -8.33
C PHE A 5 9.58 3.46 -7.72
N TRP A 6 8.78 4.39 -8.23
CA TRP A 6 7.33 4.42 -8.06
C TRP A 6 6.67 4.06 -9.39
N MET A 7 5.73 3.12 -9.40
CA MET A 7 5.11 2.63 -10.64
C MET A 7 4.24 3.70 -11.34
N GLY A 8 3.74 4.68 -10.59
CA GLY A 8 2.83 5.72 -11.08
C GLY A 8 1.38 5.47 -10.66
N ASN A 9 0.68 6.55 -10.29
CA ASN A 9 -0.67 6.45 -9.72
C ASN A 9 -1.72 6.02 -10.74
N ASP A 10 -1.59 6.44 -12.01
CA ASP A 10 -2.48 6.00 -13.09
C ASP A 10 -2.41 4.49 -13.31
N PHE A 11 -1.19 3.92 -13.26
CA PHE A 11 -1.01 2.47 -13.35
C PHE A 11 -1.62 1.76 -12.15
N LEU A 12 -1.42 2.28 -10.94
CA LEU A 12 -2.03 1.71 -9.73
C LEU A 12 -3.56 1.75 -9.80
N HIS A 13 -4.14 2.86 -10.24
CA HIS A 13 -5.59 2.97 -10.46
C HIS A 13 -6.07 1.92 -11.46
N MET A 14 -5.47 1.89 -12.66
CA MET A 14 -5.84 0.96 -13.73
C MET A 14 -5.81 -0.52 -13.30
N PHE A 15 -4.80 -0.95 -12.53
CA PHE A 15 -4.71 -2.34 -12.10
C PHE A 15 -5.65 -2.70 -10.94
N SER A 16 -6.05 -1.72 -10.14
CA SER A 16 -6.77 -1.96 -8.90
C SER A 16 -8.28 -1.77 -9.01
N ASP A 17 -8.77 -1.28 -10.14
CA ASP A 17 -10.18 -0.93 -10.37
C ASP A 17 -11.15 -2.11 -10.17
N ASP A 18 -10.72 -3.35 -10.47
CA ASP A 18 -11.51 -4.57 -10.29
C ASP A 18 -11.68 -5.01 -8.82
N ASN A 19 -11.16 -4.24 -7.84
CA ASN A 19 -11.26 -4.47 -6.39
C ASN A 19 -10.82 -5.87 -5.92
N ASN A 20 -9.97 -6.54 -6.70
CA ASN A 20 -9.53 -7.90 -6.45
C ASN A 20 -8.03 -8.01 -6.15
N LEU A 21 -7.39 -6.90 -5.78
CA LEU A 21 -5.98 -6.86 -5.43
C LEU A 21 -5.75 -6.95 -3.92
N VAL A 22 -4.68 -7.65 -3.56
CA VAL A 22 -4.07 -7.63 -2.24
C VAL A 22 -2.76 -6.87 -2.37
N LEU A 23 -2.61 -5.82 -1.55
CA LEU A 23 -1.34 -5.15 -1.35
C LEU A 23 -0.52 -5.94 -0.34
N LYS A 24 0.74 -6.21 -0.66
CA LYS A 24 1.77 -6.73 0.24
C LYS A 24 2.88 -5.69 0.37
N ILE A 25 3.26 -5.40 1.60
CA ILE A 25 4.36 -4.51 1.96
C ILE A 25 5.39 -5.34 2.70
N GLU A 26 6.62 -5.34 2.20
CA GLU A 26 7.78 -5.96 2.85
C GLU A 26 8.74 -4.87 3.34
N LEU A 27 9.24 -5.01 4.56
CA LEU A 27 10.08 -4.04 5.26
C LEU A 27 11.35 -4.73 5.79
N GLU A 28 12.48 -4.05 5.70
CA GLU A 28 13.77 -4.48 6.24
C GLU A 28 14.46 -3.30 6.94
N ASP A 29 14.96 -3.52 8.16
CA ASP A 29 15.80 -2.55 8.87
C ASP A 29 17.30 -2.74 8.58
N PHE A 30 18.17 -1.94 9.20
CA PHE A 30 19.62 -2.07 8.97
C PHE A 30 20.24 -3.31 9.66
N GLU A 31 19.55 -3.92 10.62
CA GLU A 31 19.95 -5.12 11.34
C GLU A 31 19.47 -6.42 10.67
N LYS A 32 18.79 -6.32 9.53
CA LYS A 32 18.19 -7.43 8.77
C LYS A 32 16.99 -8.09 9.49
N ASN A 33 16.31 -7.35 10.36
CA ASN A 33 14.99 -7.75 10.82
C ASN A 33 13.97 -7.46 9.72
N PHE A 34 12.96 -8.34 9.60
CA PHE A 34 11.95 -8.27 8.55
C PHE A 34 10.55 -8.18 9.13
N ALA A 35 9.75 -7.30 8.53
CA ALA A 35 8.33 -7.18 8.81
C ALA A 35 7.53 -7.16 7.49
N MET A 36 6.30 -7.64 7.57
CA MET A 36 5.39 -7.74 6.43
C MET A 36 3.97 -7.40 6.85
N ALA A 37 3.30 -6.63 5.98
CA ALA A 37 1.91 -6.25 6.09
C ALA A 37 1.18 -6.56 4.78
N GLU A 38 -0.02 -7.12 4.86
CA GLU A 38 -0.90 -7.36 3.73
C GLU A 38 -2.28 -6.72 3.99
N TYR A 39 -2.83 -6.11 2.94
CA TYR A 39 -4.14 -5.47 2.96
C TYR A 39 -4.97 -6.02 1.80
N SER A 40 -6.13 -6.59 2.11
CA SER A 40 -7.10 -7.00 1.08
C SER A 40 -7.75 -5.79 0.41
N ASN A 41 -8.41 -5.97 -0.74
CA ASN A 41 -9.20 -4.93 -1.43
C ASN A 41 -8.43 -3.62 -1.63
N PHE A 42 -7.19 -3.72 -2.11
CA PHE A 42 -6.38 -2.55 -2.44
C PHE A 42 -6.91 -1.92 -3.73
N VAL A 43 -7.36 -0.67 -3.63
CA VAL A 43 -7.88 0.15 -4.72
C VAL A 43 -7.31 1.56 -4.62
N VAL A 44 -6.93 2.12 -5.76
CA VAL A 44 -6.53 3.52 -5.92
C VAL A 44 -7.53 4.19 -6.85
N GLY A 45 -8.16 5.27 -6.38
CA GLY A 45 -9.11 6.04 -7.18
C GLY A 45 -8.46 6.74 -8.39
N SER A 46 -9.27 7.35 -9.23
CA SER A 46 -8.79 8.10 -10.39
C SER A 46 -8.05 9.39 -9.98
N GLU A 47 -7.39 10.06 -10.94
CA GLU A 47 -6.80 11.38 -10.71
C GLU A 47 -7.83 12.41 -10.23
N SER A 48 -9.06 12.35 -10.77
CA SER A 48 -10.17 13.23 -10.41
C SER A 48 -10.63 13.03 -8.95
N GLU A 49 -10.37 11.85 -8.39
CA GLU A 49 -10.61 11.49 -7.00
C GLU A 49 -9.35 11.65 -6.13
N ASN A 50 -8.33 12.35 -6.64
CA ASN A 50 -7.04 12.54 -5.99
C ASN A 50 -6.35 11.22 -5.59
N TYR A 51 -6.52 10.18 -6.41
CA TYR A 51 -5.95 8.86 -6.18
C TYR A 51 -6.26 8.30 -4.79
N LYS A 52 -7.49 8.50 -4.30
CA LYS A 52 -7.93 8.04 -2.98
C LYS A 52 -7.56 6.58 -2.73
N LEU A 53 -6.94 6.29 -1.59
CA LEU A 53 -6.63 4.93 -1.16
C LEU A 53 -7.90 4.26 -0.62
N SER A 54 -8.11 3.01 -0.99
CA SER A 54 -9.05 2.11 -0.31
C SER A 54 -8.37 0.78 -0.06
N ILE A 55 -8.42 0.35 1.19
CA ILE A 55 -7.85 -0.92 1.67
C ILE A 55 -8.83 -1.58 2.62
N GLY A 56 -8.82 -2.91 2.60
CA GLY A 56 -9.60 -3.79 3.44
C GLY A 56 -8.80 -4.31 4.63
N LYS A 57 -9.12 -5.54 5.04
CA LYS A 57 -8.56 -6.17 6.24
C LYS A 57 -7.04 -6.30 6.14
N TYR A 58 -6.39 -5.89 7.22
CA TYR A 58 -4.98 -6.09 7.52
C TYR A 58 -4.70 -7.54 7.96
N ARG A 59 -3.51 -8.06 7.60
CA ARG A 59 -2.83 -9.21 8.21
C ARG A 59 -1.32 -9.08 8.03
N GLY A 60 -0.52 -9.68 8.90
CA GLY A 60 0.93 -9.62 8.79
C GLY A 60 1.62 -9.87 10.12
N ASN A 61 2.95 -9.82 10.12
CA ASN A 61 3.75 -9.82 11.35
C ASN A 61 4.24 -8.40 11.72
N ALA A 62 4.09 -7.42 10.82
CA ALA A 62 4.28 -6.02 11.16
C ALA A 62 3.18 -5.55 12.14
N THR A 63 3.38 -4.40 12.77
CA THR A 63 2.27 -3.63 13.33
C THR A 63 1.54 -2.89 12.20
N ASP A 64 0.29 -2.47 12.41
CA ASP A 64 -0.55 -1.92 11.34
C ASP A 64 -0.40 -0.40 11.22
N SER A 65 0.63 0.06 10.50
CA SER A 65 0.88 1.50 10.28
C SER A 65 0.27 2.06 8.98
N PHE A 66 -0.53 1.27 8.25
CA PHE A 66 -1.09 1.70 6.96
C PHE A 66 -2.62 1.77 6.96
N SER A 67 -3.33 1.05 7.84
CA SER A 67 -4.80 1.18 7.94
C SER A 67 -5.28 2.60 8.24
N GLY A 68 -4.52 3.39 9.01
CA GLY A 68 -4.83 4.80 9.28
C GLY A 68 -4.87 5.69 8.03
N HIS A 69 -4.30 5.22 6.92
CA HIS A 69 -4.31 5.92 5.63
C HIS A 69 -5.55 5.60 4.79
N ASN A 70 -6.34 4.59 5.16
CA ASN A 70 -7.51 4.17 4.40
C ASN A 70 -8.49 5.34 4.17
N GLY A 71 -8.90 5.55 2.93
CA GLY A 71 -9.77 6.65 2.52
C GLY A 71 -9.08 8.00 2.36
N SER A 72 -7.77 8.10 2.60
CA SER A 72 -7.00 9.34 2.41
C SER A 72 -6.68 9.59 0.94
N TYR A 73 -6.53 10.86 0.59
CA TYR A 73 -6.15 11.30 -0.74
C TYR A 73 -4.63 11.38 -0.87
N PHE A 74 -4.11 11.13 -2.07
CA PHE A 74 -2.67 11.21 -2.32
C PHE A 74 -2.24 12.68 -2.35
N SER A 75 -1.23 13.06 -1.57
CA SER A 75 -0.69 14.42 -1.52
C SER A 75 0.79 14.43 -1.90
N THR A 76 1.22 15.54 -2.48
CA THR A 76 2.60 15.82 -2.90
C THR A 76 2.99 17.23 -2.46
N TYR A 77 4.25 17.62 -2.64
CA TYR A 77 4.75 18.95 -2.26
C TYR A 77 4.00 20.11 -2.95
N ASP A 78 3.43 19.86 -4.13
CA ASP A 78 2.71 20.82 -4.98
C ASP A 78 1.19 20.60 -5.00
N ARG A 79 0.68 19.54 -4.36
CA ARG A 79 -0.76 19.25 -4.28
C ARG A 79 -1.14 18.77 -2.87
N LYS A 80 -1.73 19.68 -2.08
CA LYS A 80 -2.22 19.40 -0.72
C LYS A 80 -3.62 18.81 -0.77
N ASN A 81 -3.73 17.50 -0.54
CA ASN A 81 -5.03 16.82 -0.36
C ASN A 81 -5.21 16.24 1.06
N ASP A 82 -4.20 16.39 1.92
CA ASP A 82 -4.22 15.97 3.32
C ASP A 82 -5.09 16.88 4.20
N ARG A 83 -5.37 16.42 5.43
CA ARG A 83 -6.20 17.13 6.41
C ARG A 83 -5.37 17.90 7.43
N ALA A 84 -4.08 18.15 7.16
CA ALA A 84 -3.26 18.97 8.03
C ALA A 84 -3.57 20.46 7.85
N PRO A 85 -3.23 21.30 8.85
CA PRO A 85 -3.34 22.75 8.73
C PRO A 85 -2.57 23.29 7.51
N GLU A 86 -3.08 24.36 6.89
CA GLU A 86 -2.44 24.99 5.72
C GLU A 86 -1.00 25.44 5.95
N CYS A 87 -0.65 25.81 7.19
CA CYS A 87 0.70 26.23 7.53
C CYS A 87 1.72 25.07 7.55
N CYS A 88 1.26 23.82 7.64
CA CYS A 88 2.12 22.64 7.76
C CYS A 88 1.58 21.45 6.93
N PRO A 89 1.57 21.52 5.58
CA PRO A 89 1.16 20.39 4.74
C PRO A 89 2.08 19.18 4.92
N CYS A 90 1.51 17.97 5.01
CA CYS A 90 2.26 16.77 5.40
C CYS A 90 3.38 16.43 4.40
N ALA A 91 3.09 16.49 3.11
CA ALA A 91 4.06 16.17 2.07
C ALA A 91 5.27 17.14 2.08
N VAL A 92 5.05 18.41 2.44
CA VAL A 92 6.12 19.41 2.56
C VAL A 92 6.95 19.18 3.83
N THR A 93 6.29 18.90 4.96
CA THR A 93 6.95 18.70 6.25
C THR A 93 7.78 17.42 6.31
N TYR A 94 7.24 16.32 5.78
CA TYR A 94 7.82 14.99 5.95
C TYR A 94 8.45 14.41 4.67
N GLY A 95 8.17 15.02 3.52
CA GLY A 95 8.70 14.59 2.23
C GLY A 95 7.94 13.41 1.62
N GLY A 96 8.10 13.28 0.30
CA GLY A 96 7.47 12.21 -0.48
C GLY A 96 6.05 12.52 -0.96
N GLY A 97 5.57 11.68 -1.85
CA GLY A 97 4.15 11.62 -2.22
C GLY A 97 3.50 10.44 -1.51
N TRP A 98 2.42 10.68 -0.78
CA TRP A 98 1.77 9.63 0.01
C TRP A 98 0.30 9.92 0.29
N TRP A 99 -0.44 8.90 0.72
CA TRP A 99 -1.81 9.03 1.21
C TRP A 99 -1.86 9.60 2.62
N PHE A 100 -1.36 10.82 2.80
CA PHE A 100 -1.33 11.49 4.09
C PHE A 100 -2.75 11.80 4.61
N HIS A 101 -2.98 11.53 5.90
CA HIS A 101 -4.20 11.92 6.61
C HIS A 101 -3.94 13.20 7.43
N ARG A 102 -3.37 13.08 8.64
CA ARG A 102 -2.99 14.20 9.54
C ARG A 102 -1.96 13.76 10.60
N CYS A 103 -0.74 13.35 10.27
CA CYS A 103 -0.17 13.25 8.92
C CYS A 103 -0.06 11.80 8.44
N PHE A 104 0.61 10.93 9.18
CA PHE A 104 0.73 9.52 8.81
C PHE A 104 1.12 8.67 10.01
N GLU A 105 0.96 7.36 9.84
CA GLU A 105 1.62 6.33 10.65
C GLU A 105 2.66 5.56 9.81
N SER A 106 2.61 5.67 8.47
CA SER A 106 3.68 5.21 7.58
C SER A 106 3.98 6.22 6.48
N ASN A 107 5.23 6.29 6.05
CA ASN A 107 5.65 7.03 4.86
C ASN A 107 6.79 6.29 4.18
N LEU A 108 6.46 5.40 3.25
CA LEU A 108 7.46 4.58 2.55
C LEU A 108 8.18 5.35 1.43
N ASN A 109 7.67 6.53 1.07
CA ASN A 109 8.21 7.41 0.04
C ASN A 109 9.01 8.60 0.64
N GLY A 110 9.36 8.53 1.93
CA GLY A 110 10.21 9.51 2.58
C GLY A 110 11.67 9.44 2.11
N GLN A 111 12.49 10.34 2.63
CA GLN A 111 13.91 10.42 2.29
C GLN A 111 14.65 9.16 2.77
N TYR A 112 15.56 8.65 1.95
CA TYR A 112 16.44 7.56 2.37
C TYR A 112 17.59 8.08 3.24
N PHE A 113 17.72 7.56 4.46
CA PHE A 113 18.85 7.85 5.35
C PHE A 113 19.77 6.64 5.46
N ARG A 114 21.09 6.87 5.46
CA ARG A 114 22.09 5.80 5.64
C ARG A 114 22.30 5.44 7.11
N ASP A 115 22.11 6.42 7.98
CA ASP A 115 22.01 6.25 9.42
C ASP A 115 20.52 6.36 9.79
N PRO A 116 19.89 5.29 10.30
CA PRO A 116 18.46 5.27 10.54
C PRO A 116 18.00 6.25 11.63
N ASP A 117 18.90 6.76 12.49
CA ASP A 117 18.57 7.69 13.56
C ASP A 117 18.62 9.16 13.12
N GLU A 118 19.18 9.46 11.93
CA GLU A 118 19.18 10.81 11.35
C GLU A 118 17.78 11.31 10.96
N SER A 119 16.81 10.40 10.81
CA SER A 119 15.42 10.72 10.46
C SER A 119 14.59 11.27 11.63
N SER A 120 15.22 11.70 12.73
CA SER A 120 14.66 12.28 13.97
C SER A 120 13.30 13.02 13.90
N TYR A 121 12.93 13.62 12.76
CA TYR A 121 11.63 14.26 12.48
C TYR A 121 10.70 13.45 11.55
N PHE A 122 10.79 12.12 11.55
CA PHE A 122 9.98 11.20 10.74
C PHE A 122 10.06 11.47 9.21
N ARG A 123 11.18 12.00 8.73
CA ARG A 123 11.39 12.30 7.30
C ARG A 123 11.87 11.08 6.49
N GLY A 124 12.15 9.98 7.19
CA GLY A 124 12.72 8.76 6.63
C GLY A 124 11.71 7.88 5.88
N ILE A 125 12.13 6.67 5.55
CA ILE A 125 11.21 5.59 5.17
C ILE A 125 10.62 5.03 6.48
N ILE A 126 9.40 5.46 6.83
CA ILE A 126 8.83 5.23 8.17
C ILE A 126 7.73 4.17 8.17
N TRP A 127 7.78 3.30 9.18
CA TRP A 127 6.68 2.45 9.64
C TRP A 127 6.55 2.61 11.17
N GLU A 128 5.77 3.62 11.59
CA GLU A 128 5.83 4.21 12.94
C GLU A 128 5.52 3.20 14.03
N GLN A 129 4.49 2.38 13.84
CA GLN A 129 4.09 1.44 14.88
C GLN A 129 5.10 0.29 15.06
N TRP A 130 6.13 0.15 14.21
CA TRP A 130 7.18 -0.88 14.36
C TRP A 130 8.43 -0.31 15.03
N LEU A 131 9.04 0.71 14.43
CA LEU A 131 10.33 1.26 14.90
C LEU A 131 10.28 2.78 15.16
N GLY A 132 9.09 3.38 15.24
CA GLY A 132 8.93 4.81 15.52
C GLY A 132 9.50 5.69 14.40
N ASN A 133 10.43 6.58 14.74
CA ASN A 133 11.06 7.51 13.80
C ASN A 133 12.29 6.95 13.08
N TYR A 134 12.62 5.67 13.28
CA TYR A 134 13.71 4.96 12.62
C TYR A 134 13.47 4.86 11.11
N SER A 135 14.43 5.28 10.28
CA SER A 135 14.33 5.13 8.83
C SER A 135 14.70 3.71 8.40
N LEU A 136 13.78 3.03 7.72
CA LEU A 136 14.00 1.70 7.18
C LEU A 136 15.05 1.68 6.07
N LYS A 137 15.74 0.55 5.96
CA LYS A 137 16.73 0.30 4.91
C LYS A 137 16.08 -0.07 3.59
N LYS A 138 14.95 -0.75 3.63
CA LYS A 138 14.23 -1.18 2.42
C LYS A 138 12.74 -1.28 2.70
N SER A 139 11.96 -0.84 1.73
CA SER A 139 10.53 -1.13 1.65
C SER A 139 10.18 -1.57 0.24
N VAL A 140 9.25 -2.51 0.10
CA VAL A 140 8.76 -2.97 -1.20
C VAL A 140 7.24 -3.13 -1.13
N MET A 141 6.53 -2.43 -2.00
CA MET A 141 5.09 -2.58 -2.19
C MET A 141 4.83 -3.42 -3.43
N MET A 142 4.01 -4.45 -3.30
CA MET A 142 3.65 -5.37 -4.37
C MET A 142 2.15 -5.64 -4.34
N VAL A 143 1.55 -5.82 -5.51
CA VAL A 143 0.14 -6.20 -5.62
C VAL A 143 -0.01 -7.57 -6.25
N ARG A 144 -1.00 -8.33 -5.81
CA ARG A 144 -1.38 -9.61 -6.41
C ARG A 144 -2.89 -9.78 -6.41
N SER A 145 -3.40 -10.53 -7.38
CA SER A 145 -4.81 -10.92 -7.35
C SER A 145 -5.10 -11.81 -6.14
N ARG A 146 -6.27 -11.58 -5.52
CA ARG A 146 -6.94 -12.51 -4.63
C ARG A 146 -7.44 -13.65 -5.52
N GLY A 147 -6.63 -14.71 -5.69
CA GLY A 147 -6.88 -15.77 -6.66
C GLY A 147 -8.35 -16.19 -6.71
N ARG A 148 -8.92 -16.28 -7.92
CA ARG A 148 -10.30 -16.75 -8.12
C ARG A 148 -10.41 -18.15 -7.51
N VAL A 149 -11.23 -18.32 -6.47
CA VAL A 149 -11.62 -19.65 -5.99
C VAL A 149 -12.59 -20.19 -7.03
N TYR A 150 -12.10 -21.00 -7.96
CA TYR A 150 -12.96 -21.79 -8.82
C TYR A 150 -13.63 -22.85 -7.96
N SER A 151 -14.89 -22.66 -7.62
CA SER A 151 -15.73 -23.71 -7.05
C SER A 151 -16.14 -24.66 -8.17
N PRO A 152 -15.80 -25.97 -8.10
CA PRO A 152 -16.31 -26.92 -9.07
C PRO A 152 -17.82 -27.12 -8.85
N THR A 153 -18.65 -26.73 -9.80
CA THR A 153 -20.05 -27.18 -9.86
C THR A 153 -20.09 -28.59 -10.44
N ARG A 154 -20.55 -29.57 -9.65
CA ARG A 154 -20.87 -30.90 -10.17
C ARG A 154 -22.30 -30.88 -10.71
N ASN A 155 -22.47 -30.75 -12.01
CA ASN A 155 -23.74 -31.10 -12.66
C ASN A 155 -23.81 -32.63 -12.75
N VAL A 156 -24.61 -33.25 -11.87
CA VAL A 156 -24.97 -34.66 -11.99
C VAL A 156 -26.22 -34.75 -12.85
N GLN A 157 -26.06 -34.63 -14.17
CA GLN A 157 -27.01 -35.17 -15.14
C GLN A 157 -26.24 -35.75 -16.33
N ASP A 158 -26.51 -37.02 -16.59
CA ASP A 158 -25.91 -37.92 -17.58
C ASP A 158 -24.44 -38.33 -17.37
N GLY A 159 -24.25 -39.65 -17.31
CA GLY A 159 -23.00 -40.33 -16.98
C GLY A 159 -21.93 -40.26 -18.06
N ASP A 160 -21.47 -39.06 -18.42
CA ASP A 160 -20.27 -38.86 -19.22
C ASP A 160 -19.28 -37.92 -18.52
N LEU A 161 -18.14 -38.47 -18.12
CA LEU A 161 -17.09 -37.79 -17.36
C LEU A 161 -16.16 -36.97 -18.25
N THR A 162 -16.65 -36.08 -19.13
CA THR A 162 -15.74 -35.15 -19.83
C THR A 162 -16.39 -33.83 -20.25
N ARG A 163 -16.63 -32.91 -19.31
CA ARG A 163 -16.41 -31.46 -19.51
C ARG A 163 -16.64 -30.68 -18.21
N ILE A 164 -15.56 -30.10 -17.68
CA ILE A 164 -15.64 -29.03 -16.70
C ILE A 164 -15.87 -27.75 -17.50
N THR A 165 -17.04 -27.13 -17.35
CA THR A 165 -17.30 -25.77 -17.84
C THR A 165 -17.13 -24.80 -16.69
N TYR A 166 -16.42 -23.70 -16.94
CA TYR A 166 -16.29 -22.60 -16.01
C TYR A 166 -17.25 -21.51 -16.48
N GLU A 167 -18.16 -21.09 -15.60
CA GLU A 167 -18.94 -19.86 -15.80
C GLU A 167 -18.19 -18.70 -15.15
N ASP A 168 -18.04 -17.61 -15.90
CA ASP A 168 -17.67 -16.32 -15.32
C ASP A 168 -18.85 -15.81 -14.47
N PRO A 169 -18.58 -15.03 -13.40
CA PRO A 169 -19.63 -14.50 -12.52
C PRO A 169 -20.64 -13.58 -13.22
#